data_AF-A0A937AID7-F1
#
_entry.id   AF-A0A937AID7-F1
#
_cell.length_a   1.000
_cell.length_b   1.000
_cell.length_c   1.000
_cell.angle_alpha   90.00
_cell.angle_beta   90.00
_cell.angle_gamma   90.00
#
_symmetry.space_group_name_H-M   'P 1'
#
loop_
_entity.id
_entity.type
_entity.pdbx_description
1 polymer ?
#
loop_
_entity_poly.entity_id
_entity_poly.type
_entity_poly.pdbx_seq_one_letter_code
_entity_poly.pdbx_strand_id
1 'polypeptide(L)'
;MYFLIAFATFKLKKSYDDVHNKLNTALFEINEKSNEIHTQNEQLVLAQEKLIWLNNNLGKIVEERTAKIKAQNEILIKYSHTNAHQLRGPVARLLGLVNLYKIEQNPNPDIFIEKIAKQVIEIDEVVKQINDDLGKA
;
A
#
# COMPACT_ATOMS: atom_id res chain seq x y z
N MET A 1 13.30 -77.68 -43.81
CA MET A 1 13.18 -76.31 -44.34
C MET A 1 11.96 -75.56 -43.76
N TYR A 2 10.74 -76.10 -43.86
CA TYR A 2 9.52 -75.48 -43.31
C TYR A 2 9.54 -75.18 -41.79
N PHE A 3 10.12 -76.06 -40.97
CA PHE A 3 10.25 -75.81 -39.52
C PHE A 3 11.14 -74.62 -39.17
N LEU A 4 12.21 -74.39 -39.93
CA LEU A 4 13.11 -73.24 -39.73
C LEU A 4 12.41 -71.93 -40.12
N ILE A 5 11.63 -71.95 -41.20
CA ILE A 5 10.80 -70.81 -41.62
C ILE A 5 9.72 -70.54 -40.59
N ALA A 6 9.00 -71.57 -40.11
CA ALA A 6 7.99 -71.41 -39.07
C ALA A 6 8.58 -70.85 -37.77
N PHE A 7 9.75 -71.34 -37.32
CA PHE A 7 10.44 -70.82 -36.16
C PHE A 7 10.89 -69.36 -36.33
N ALA A 8 11.44 -69.01 -37.50
CA ALA A 8 11.84 -67.65 -37.83
C ALA A 8 10.63 -66.70 -37.85
N THR A 9 9.54 -67.08 -38.50
CA THR A 9 8.29 -66.29 -38.54
C THR A 9 7.68 -66.10 -37.14
N PHE A 10 7.71 -67.13 -36.29
CA PHE A 10 7.25 -67.04 -34.91
C PHE A 10 8.11 -66.08 -34.08
N LYS A 11 9.44 -66.16 -34.18
CA LYS A 11 10.37 -65.23 -33.52
C LYS A 11 10.15 -63.79 -34.01
N LEU A 12 9.97 -63.60 -35.30
CA LEU A 12 9.71 -62.28 -35.91
C LEU A 12 8.39 -61.69 -35.41
N LYS A 13 7.32 -62.49 -35.41
CA LYS A 13 6.00 -62.09 -34.88
C LYS A 13 6.08 -61.71 -33.41
N LYS A 14 6.72 -62.52 -32.58
CA LYS A 14 6.89 -62.23 -31.15
C LYS A 14 7.67 -60.93 -30.91
N SER A 15 8.69 -60.65 -31.72
CA SER A 15 9.44 -59.39 -31.65
C SER A 15 8.62 -58.19 -32.12
N TYR A 16 7.82 -58.35 -33.18
CA TYR A 16 6.91 -57.32 -33.67
C TYR A 16 5.85 -56.99 -32.61
N ASP A 17 5.27 -58.00 -31.98
CA ASP A 17 4.27 -57.84 -30.93
C ASP A 17 4.87 -57.11 -29.70
N ASP A 18 6.10 -57.45 -29.28
CA ASP A 18 6.78 -56.76 -28.17
C ASP A 18 7.05 -55.29 -28.47
N VAL A 19 7.53 -54.99 -29.68
CA VAL A 19 7.76 -53.60 -30.14
C VAL A 19 6.44 -52.83 -30.22
N HIS A 20 5.39 -53.45 -30.75
CA HIS A 20 4.08 -52.83 -30.86
C HIS A 20 3.46 -52.54 -29.49
N ASN A 21 3.59 -53.47 -28.54
CA ASN A 21 3.13 -53.26 -27.16
C ASN A 21 3.89 -52.14 -26.47
N LYS A 22 5.23 -52.11 -26.57
CA LYS A 22 6.05 -51.01 -26.03
C LYS A 22 5.67 -49.66 -26.63
N LEU A 23 5.42 -49.61 -27.94
CA LEU A 23 4.98 -48.40 -28.62
C LEU A 23 3.63 -47.92 -28.09
N ASN A 24 2.66 -48.83 -27.91
CA ASN A 24 1.35 -48.49 -27.37
C ASN A 24 1.44 -48.01 -25.91
N THR A 25 2.28 -48.62 -25.08
CA THR A 25 2.53 -48.14 -23.71
C THR A 25 3.13 -46.74 -23.71
N ALA A 26 4.16 -46.50 -24.54
CA ALA A 26 4.78 -45.17 -24.65
C ALA A 26 3.79 -44.11 -25.17
N LEU A 27 2.92 -44.47 -26.12
CA LEU A 27 1.85 -43.60 -26.59
C LEU A 27 0.85 -43.25 -25.49
N PHE A 28 0.46 -44.23 -24.67
CA PHE A 28 -0.41 -44.02 -23.53
C PHE A 28 0.23 -43.08 -22.49
N GLU A 29 1.50 -43.32 -22.13
CA GLU A 29 2.24 -42.45 -21.21
C GLU A 29 2.40 -41.02 -21.73
N ILE A 30 2.64 -40.84 -23.04
CA ILE A 30 2.70 -39.52 -23.67
C ILE A 30 1.34 -38.82 -23.58
N ASN A 31 0.24 -39.54 -23.83
CA ASN A 31 -1.09 -38.97 -23.75
C ASN A 31 -1.45 -38.53 -22.33
N GLU A 32 -1.18 -39.38 -21.34
CA GLU A 32 -1.39 -39.06 -19.92
C GLU A 32 -0.59 -37.83 -19.50
N LYS A 33 0.70 -37.77 -19.84
CA LYS A 33 1.54 -36.60 -19.54
C LYS A 33 1.06 -35.35 -20.27
N SER A 34 0.57 -35.49 -21.50
CA SER A 34 0.00 -34.36 -22.26
C SER A 34 -1.25 -33.81 -21.57
N ASN A 35 -2.13 -34.68 -21.05
CA ASN A 35 -3.32 -34.27 -20.31
C ASN A 35 -2.95 -33.62 -18.96
N GLU A 36 -1.94 -34.15 -18.28
CA GLU A 36 -1.42 -33.56 -17.05
C GLU A 36 -0.86 -32.16 -17.29
N ILE A 37 0.00 -31.99 -18.31
CA ILE A 37 0.55 -30.69 -18.71
C ILE A 37 -0.58 -29.71 -19.09
N HIS A 38 -1.60 -30.19 -19.80
CA HIS A 38 -2.74 -29.36 -20.15
C HIS A 38 -3.46 -28.85 -18.89
N THR A 39 -3.77 -29.74 -17.96
CA THR A 39 -4.42 -29.40 -16.69
C THR A 39 -3.57 -28.44 -15.86
N GLN A 40 -2.25 -28.67 -15.79
CA GLN A 40 -1.32 -27.77 -15.08
C GLN A 40 -1.26 -26.39 -15.74
N ASN A 41 -1.27 -26.32 -17.07
CA ASN A 41 -1.31 -25.05 -17.78
C ASN A 41 -2.61 -24.27 -17.51
N GLU A 42 -3.76 -24.94 -17.48
CA GLU A 42 -5.03 -24.29 -17.13
C GLU A 42 -4.98 -23.71 -15.71
N GLN A 43 -4.47 -24.48 -14.74
CA GLN A 43 -4.30 -24.00 -13.37
C GLN A 43 -3.33 -22.81 -13.29
N LEU A 44 -2.26 -22.84 -14.09
CA LEU A 44 -1.29 -21.75 -14.15
C LEU A 44 -1.92 -20.46 -14.70
N VAL A 45 -2.71 -20.56 -15.76
CA VAL A 45 -3.45 -19.43 -16.34
C VAL A 45 -4.41 -18.83 -15.31
N LEU A 46 -5.21 -19.67 -14.64
CA LEU A 46 -6.13 -19.20 -13.59
C LEU A 46 -5.40 -18.53 -12.42
N ALA A 47 -4.26 -19.08 -11.99
CA ALA A 47 -3.44 -18.49 -10.95
C ALA A 47 -2.85 -17.14 -11.38
N GLN A 48 -2.42 -17.02 -12.64
CA GLN A 48 -1.89 -15.79 -13.21
C GLN A 48 -2.96 -14.69 -13.28
N GLU A 49 -4.17 -15.02 -13.74
CA GLU A 49 -5.31 -14.09 -13.75
C GLU A 49 -5.64 -13.59 -12.34
N LYS A 50 -5.66 -14.50 -11.36
CA LYS A 50 -5.88 -14.15 -9.95
C LYS A 50 -4.79 -13.22 -9.41
N LEU A 51 -3.52 -13.47 -9.76
CA LEU A 51 -2.39 -12.61 -9.36
C LEU A 51 -2.51 -11.21 -9.97
N ILE A 52 -2.88 -11.11 -11.24
CA ILE A 52 -3.10 -9.82 -11.91
C ILE A 52 -4.23 -9.06 -11.21
N TRP A 53 -5.34 -9.73 -10.91
CA TRP A 53 -6.46 -9.12 -10.19
C TRP A 53 -6.05 -8.63 -8.80
N LEU A 54 -5.34 -9.46 -8.03
CA LEU A 54 -4.84 -9.11 -6.70
C LEU A 54 -3.88 -7.92 -6.75
N ASN A 55 -2.94 -7.93 -7.69
CA ASN A 55 -1.98 -6.85 -7.85
C ASN A 55 -2.67 -5.52 -8.15
N ASN A 56 -3.61 -5.51 -9.12
CA ASN A 56 -4.39 -4.32 -9.44
C ASN A 56 -5.19 -3.80 -8.24
N ASN A 57 -5.81 -4.70 -7.48
CA ASN A 57 -6.58 -4.32 -6.29
C ASN A 57 -5.67 -3.75 -5.18
N LEU A 58 -4.53 -4.38 -4.93
CA LEU A 58 -3.54 -3.88 -3.97
C LEU A 58 -2.99 -2.52 -4.40
N GLY A 59 -2.74 -2.32 -5.69
CA GLY A 59 -2.33 -1.04 -6.26
C GLY A 59 -3.33 0.08 -5.95
N LYS A 60 -4.62 -0.16 -6.17
CA LYS A 60 -5.69 0.80 -5.83
C LYS A 60 -5.72 1.12 -4.34
N ILE A 61 -5.66 0.10 -3.48
CA ILE A 61 -5.66 0.30 -2.02
C ILE A 61 -4.45 1.12 -1.58
N VAL A 62 -3.27 0.84 -2.15
CA VAL A 62 -2.04 1.60 -1.87
C VAL A 62 -2.20 3.04 -2.32
N GLU A 63 -2.74 3.28 -3.52
CA GLU A 63 -2.96 4.63 -4.05
C GLU A 63 -3.93 5.43 -3.16
N GLU A 64 -5.08 4.86 -2.82
CA GLU A 64 -6.08 5.49 -1.96
C GLU A 64 -5.52 5.84 -0.57
N ARG A 65 -4.79 4.89 0.04
CA ARG A 65 -4.17 5.12 1.36
C ARG A 65 -3.06 6.15 1.29
N THR A 66 -2.23 6.10 0.25
CA THR A 66 -1.16 7.07 0.03
C THR A 66 -1.73 8.48 -0.15
N ALA A 67 -2.79 8.62 -0.94
CA ALA A 67 -3.47 9.90 -1.15
C ALA A 67 -4.03 10.46 0.16
N LYS A 68 -4.69 9.61 0.97
CA LYS A 68 -5.20 10.01 2.29
C LYS A 68 -4.08 10.45 3.24
N ILE A 69 -3.00 9.67 3.34
CA ILE A 69 -1.84 10.01 4.19
C ILE A 69 -1.21 11.33 3.74
N LYS A 70 -1.08 11.54 2.42
CA LYS A 70 -0.51 12.78 1.87
C LYS A 70 -1.36 13.99 2.26
N ALA A 71 -2.68 13.91 2.10
CA ALA A 71 -3.59 14.98 2.50
C ALA A 71 -3.48 15.28 4.01
N GLN A 72 -3.46 14.23 4.85
CA GLN A 72 -3.29 14.39 6.30
C GLN A 72 -1.93 15.01 6.68
N ASN A 73 -0.86 14.64 5.95
CA ASN A 73 0.47 15.20 6.17
C ASN A 73 0.52 16.71 5.81
N GLU A 74 -0.09 17.10 4.69
CA GLU A 74 -0.20 18.51 4.29
C GLU A 74 -0.92 19.35 5.36
N ILE A 75 -2.01 18.82 5.94
CA ILE A 75 -2.71 19.46 7.06
C ILE A 75 -1.80 19.60 8.28
N LEU A 76 -1.06 18.55 8.64
CA LEU A 76 -0.15 18.56 9.79
C LEU A 76 1.00 19.56 9.62
N ILE A 77 1.55 19.67 8.41
CA ILE A 77 2.57 20.67 8.06
C ILE A 77 2.01 22.09 8.24
N LYS A 78 0.80 22.35 7.71
CA LYS A 78 0.13 23.65 7.85
C LYS A 78 -0.09 23.98 9.33
N TYR A 79 -0.60 23.03 10.11
CA TYR A 79 -0.80 23.16 11.54
C TYR A 79 0.51 23.50 12.27
N SER A 80 1.58 22.74 12.02
CA SER A 80 2.89 22.98 12.65
C SER A 80 3.43 24.37 12.31
N HIS A 81 3.27 24.82 11.06
CA HIS A 81 3.69 26.15 10.63
C HIS A 81 2.91 27.26 11.35
N THR A 82 1.58 27.17 11.36
CA THR A 82 0.70 28.12 12.05
C THR A 82 0.99 28.17 13.54
N ASN A 83 1.14 27.03 14.19
CA ASN A 83 1.46 26.96 15.62
C ASN A 83 2.83 27.60 15.94
N ALA A 84 3.86 27.29 15.14
CA ALA A 84 5.22 27.79 15.38
C ALA A 84 5.40 29.29 15.10
N HIS A 85 4.75 29.83 14.05
CA HIS A 85 4.96 31.22 13.64
C HIS A 85 3.85 32.16 14.09
N GLN A 86 2.59 31.72 14.00
CA GLN A 86 1.43 32.59 14.23
C GLN A 86 0.95 32.54 15.68
N LEU A 87 0.98 31.38 16.35
CA LEU A 87 0.56 31.29 17.75
C LEU A 87 1.68 31.68 18.72
N ARG A 88 2.92 31.25 18.45
CA ARG A 88 4.06 31.50 19.34
C ARG A 88 4.36 32.99 19.52
N GLY A 89 4.22 33.79 18.46
CA GLY A 89 4.45 35.24 18.48
C GLY A 89 3.60 35.99 19.51
N PRO A 90 2.26 35.94 19.43
CA PRO A 90 1.39 36.63 20.36
C PRO A 90 1.46 36.05 21.78
N VAL A 91 1.70 34.74 21.95
CA VAL A 91 1.94 34.13 23.27
C VAL A 91 3.22 34.67 23.91
N ALA A 92 4.31 34.76 23.16
CA ALA A 92 5.56 35.34 23.65
C ALA A 92 5.39 36.83 24.02
N ARG A 93 4.61 37.58 23.21
CA ARG A 93 4.29 38.98 23.49
C ARG A 93 3.47 39.14 24.78
N LEU A 94 2.48 38.27 24.98
CA LEU A 94 1.67 38.25 26.21
C LEU A 94 2.53 37.95 27.44
N LEU A 95 3.39 36.93 27.38
CA LEU A 95 4.34 36.61 28.44
C LEU A 95 5.28 37.78 28.74
N GLY A 96 5.77 38.45 27.69
CA GLY A 96 6.58 39.67 27.81
C GLY A 96 5.85 40.80 28.52
N LEU A 97 4.60 41.08 28.15
CA LEU A 97 3.76 42.10 28.81
C LEU A 97 3.52 41.79 30.29
N VAL A 98 3.23 40.53 30.63
CA VAL A 98 3.06 40.10 32.02
C VAL A 98 4.36 40.26 32.81
N ASN A 99 5.51 39.94 32.21
CA ASN A 99 6.81 40.12 32.87
C ASN A 99 7.15 41.60 33.07
N LEU A 100 6.90 42.46 32.07
CA LEU A 100 7.10 43.90 32.18
C LEU A 100 6.24 44.50 33.31
N TYR A 101 4.96 44.13 33.37
CA TYR A 101 4.06 44.56 34.44
C TYR A 101 4.59 44.20 35.84
N LYS A 102 5.24 43.04 36.00
CA LYS A 102 5.78 42.58 37.28
C LYS A 102 7.05 43.30 37.74
N ILE A 103 7.85 43.81 36.82
CA ILE A 103 9.16 44.42 37.14
C ILE A 103 9.12 45.95 37.18
N GLU A 104 8.07 46.56 36.64
CA GLU A 104 7.91 48.01 36.62
C GLU A 104 7.50 48.55 38.00
N GLN A 105 8.11 49.66 38.44
CA GLN A 105 7.90 50.20 39.80
C GLN A 105 6.53 50.88 40.00
N ASN A 106 5.98 51.49 38.94
CA ASN A 106 4.65 52.14 38.94
C ASN A 106 3.96 51.86 37.59
N PRO A 107 3.59 50.60 37.31
CA PRO A 107 2.93 50.26 36.06
C PRO A 107 1.55 50.91 36.02
N ASN A 108 1.19 51.51 34.88
CA ASN A 108 -0.18 51.94 34.63
C ASN A 108 -1.03 50.71 34.26
N PRO A 109 -1.91 50.22 35.15
CA PRO A 109 -2.63 48.97 34.92
C PRO A 109 -3.51 49.02 33.67
N ASP A 110 -4.10 50.18 33.36
CA ASP A 110 -5.03 50.33 32.24
C ASP A 110 -4.32 50.08 30.90
N ILE A 111 -3.09 50.57 30.74
CA ILE A 111 -2.28 50.38 29.53
C ILE A 111 -1.90 48.90 29.35
N PHE A 112 -1.52 48.22 30.44
CA PHE A 112 -1.16 46.81 30.40
C PHE A 112 -2.38 45.93 30.12
N ILE A 113 -3.52 46.20 30.76
CA ILE A 113 -4.77 45.50 30.52
C ILE A 113 -5.21 45.65 29.06
N GLU A 114 -5.15 46.86 28.50
CA GLU A 114 -5.50 47.10 27.09
C GLU A 114 -4.59 46.29 26.14
N LYS A 115 -3.27 46.29 26.38
CA LYS A 115 -2.30 45.54 25.56
C LYS A 115 -2.49 44.04 25.71
N ILE A 116 -2.74 43.54 26.91
CA ILE A 116 -3.02 42.13 27.18
C ILE A 116 -4.30 41.70 26.47
N ALA A 117 -5.37 42.49 26.57
CA ALA A 117 -6.65 42.21 25.91
C ALA A 117 -6.48 42.08 24.38
N LYS A 118 -5.71 42.99 23.76
CA LYS A 118 -5.36 42.89 22.33
C LYS A 118 -4.63 41.58 21.99
N GLN A 119 -3.66 41.16 22.81
CA GLN A 119 -2.95 39.91 22.57
C GLN A 119 -3.82 38.66 22.76
N VAL A 120 -4.74 38.68 23.72
CA VAL A 120 -5.67 37.57 23.95
C VAL A 120 -6.62 37.41 22.77
N ILE A 121 -7.10 38.51 22.17
CA ILE A 121 -7.92 38.49 20.95
C ILE A 121 -7.13 37.89 19.77
N GLU A 122 -5.89 38.34 19.56
CA GLU A 122 -5.02 37.80 18.50
C GLU A 122 -4.76 36.28 18.68
N ILE A 123 -4.60 35.82 19.93
CA ILE A 123 -4.48 34.38 20.24
C ILE A 123 -5.77 33.62 19.90
N ASP A 124 -6.94 34.14 20.28
CA ASP A 124 -8.23 33.51 19.99
C ASP A 124 -8.48 33.39 18.48
N GLU A 125 -8.13 34.42 17.70
CA GLU A 125 -8.22 34.42 16.24
C GLU A 125 -7.33 33.33 15.61
N VAL A 126 -6.08 33.21 16.07
CA VAL A 126 -5.16 32.17 15.58
C VAL A 126 -5.65 30.78 15.97
N VAL A 127 -6.19 30.59 17.18
CA VAL A 127 -6.75 29.30 17.61
C VAL A 127 -7.99 28.92 16.79
N LYS A 128 -8.87 29.88 16.48
CA LYS A 128 -10.00 29.64 15.57
C LYS A 128 -9.53 29.24 14.18
N GLN A 129 -8.53 29.94 13.63
CA GLN A 129 -7.97 29.60 12.32
C GLN A 129 -7.38 28.19 12.29
N ILE A 130 -6.69 27.77 13.35
CA ILE A 130 -6.18 26.40 13.52
C ILE A 130 -7.31 25.38 13.53
N ASN A 131 -8.38 25.63 14.30
CA ASN A 131 -9.52 24.74 14.39
C ASN A 131 -10.28 24.62 13.07
N ASP A 132 -10.43 25.72 12.33
CA ASP A 132 -11.07 25.72 11.01
C ASP A 132 -10.24 24.97 9.96
N ASP A 133 -8.91 25.06 10.06
CA ASP A 133 -7.99 24.32 9.20
C ASP A 133 -8.00 22.81 9.50
N LEU A 134 -8.21 22.41 10.75
CA LEU A 134 -8.31 21.01 11.19
C LEU A 134 -9.71 20.42 10.98
N GLY A 135 -10.77 21.20 11.14
CA GLY A 135 -12.16 20.76 11.01
C GLY A 135 -12.65 20.55 9.58
N LYS A 136 -11.87 20.99 8.59
CA LYS A 136 -12.12 20.77 7.15
C LYS A 136 -11.52 19.45 6.63
N ALA A 137 -10.88 18.66 7.49
CA ALA A 137 -10.18 17.41 7.16
C ALA A 137 -11.06 16.16 7.33
#